data_AF-A0A2W4NLR9-F1
#
_entry.id   AF-A0A2W4NLR9-F1
#
_cell.length_a   1.000
_cell.length_b   1.000
_cell.length_c   1.000
_cell.angle_alpha   90.00
_cell.angle_beta   90.00
_cell.angle_gamma   90.00
#
_symmetry.space_group_name_H-M   'P 1'
#
loop_
_entity.id
_entity.type
_entity.pdbx_description
1 polymer ?
#
loop_
_entity_poly.entity_id
_entity_poly.type
_entity_poly.pdbx_seq_one_letter_code
_entity_poly.pdbx_strand_id
1 'polypeptide(L)'
;DQPQEDIIMAFGAHLDPRYALLRAVTELHQMLPPVLHAQSGRGYASDLPWEIDWWQTATLQTDPYLAPDPAQAAVRLQDRPSLEAGDLRADVLVCVELARRQGLEVLALDQTRPDIGLPVVRVIVPGLRHFWRRHAPGRLYDVPVRLGWLPRPTAESDLNPRLISV
;
A
#
# COMPACT_ATOMS: atom_id res chain seq x y z
N ASP A 1 27.97 -10.90 -6.17
CA ASP A 1 27.26 -9.69 -5.72
C ASP A 1 26.79 -8.94 -6.94
N GLN A 2 25.50 -9.04 -7.27
CA GLN A 2 24.92 -8.24 -8.33
C GLN A 2 24.54 -6.88 -7.72
N PRO A 3 24.80 -5.75 -8.41
CA PRO A 3 24.42 -4.43 -7.91
C PRO A 3 22.90 -4.20 -7.90
N GLN A 4 22.13 -5.05 -8.61
CA GLN A 4 20.67 -5.05 -8.58
C GLN A 4 20.15 -5.89 -7.42
N GLU A 5 19.10 -5.39 -6.75
CA GLU A 5 18.46 -6.07 -5.62
C GLU A 5 17.08 -6.65 -5.97
N ASP A 6 16.56 -6.39 -7.18
CA ASP A 6 15.29 -6.92 -7.69
C ASP A 6 14.12 -6.76 -6.71
N ILE A 7 14.05 -5.58 -6.06
CA ILE A 7 13.14 -5.35 -4.94
C ILE A 7 11.68 -5.48 -5.40
N ILE A 8 10.95 -6.39 -4.76
CA ILE A 8 9.49 -6.50 -4.86
C ILE A 8 8.84 -6.06 -3.55
N MET A 9 7.63 -5.52 -3.64
CA MET A 9 6.84 -5.07 -2.51
C MET A 9 5.40 -5.53 -2.68
N ALA A 10 4.68 -5.61 -1.57
CA ALA A 10 3.27 -5.94 -1.57
C ALA A 10 2.62 -5.38 -0.31
N PHE A 11 1.29 -5.23 -0.36
CA PHE A 11 0.57 -4.53 0.68
C PHE A 11 -0.61 -5.36 1.20
N GLY A 12 -1.12 -4.98 2.37
CA GLY A 12 -2.25 -5.66 2.97
C GLY A 12 -2.87 -4.82 4.06
N ALA A 13 -4.20 -4.73 4.03
CA ALA A 13 -4.97 -4.06 5.06
C ALA A 13 -6.18 -4.92 5.45
N HIS A 14 -6.44 -5.02 6.75
CA HIS A 14 -7.55 -5.76 7.33
C HIS A 14 -7.81 -5.28 8.77
N LEU A 15 -9.02 -5.49 9.30
CA LEU A 15 -9.37 -5.18 10.69
C LEU A 15 -8.61 -6.06 11.69
N ASP A 16 -8.29 -7.29 11.30
CA ASP A 16 -7.36 -8.18 12.00
C ASP A 16 -5.95 -8.10 11.38
N PRO A 17 -4.92 -7.70 12.14
CA PRO A 17 -3.55 -7.57 11.63
C PRO A 17 -2.95 -8.88 11.11
N ARG A 18 -3.43 -10.05 11.55
CA ARG A 18 -2.98 -11.36 11.03
C ARG A 18 -3.32 -11.50 9.55
N TYR A 19 -4.54 -11.14 9.18
CA TYR A 19 -4.98 -11.20 7.79
C TYR A 19 -4.36 -10.09 6.95
N ALA A 20 -4.09 -8.92 7.52
CA ALA A 20 -3.34 -7.86 6.84
C ALA A 20 -1.93 -8.35 6.44
N LEU A 21 -1.21 -8.98 7.38
CA LEU A 21 0.12 -9.55 7.13
C LEU A 21 0.06 -10.71 6.12
N LEU A 22 -0.90 -11.63 6.29
CA LEU A 22 -1.08 -12.75 5.37
C LEU A 22 -1.31 -12.27 3.93
N ARG A 23 -2.14 -11.23 3.74
CA ARG A 23 -2.36 -10.61 2.43
C ARG A 23 -1.09 -10.03 1.85
N ALA A 24 -0.35 -9.22 2.61
CA ALA A 24 0.91 -8.64 2.14
C ALA A 24 1.91 -9.71 1.70
N VAL A 25 2.08 -10.79 2.48
CA VAL A 25 2.99 -11.89 2.12
C VAL A 25 2.48 -12.68 0.91
N THR A 26 1.17 -12.95 0.81
CA THR A 26 0.60 -13.69 -0.32
C THR A 26 0.64 -12.90 -1.62
N GLU A 27 0.36 -11.60 -1.57
CA GLU A 27 0.56 -10.68 -2.70
C GLU A 27 2.05 -10.64 -3.11
N LEU A 28 2.98 -10.62 -2.17
CA LEU A 28 4.41 -10.66 -2.49
C LEU A 28 4.77 -11.91 -3.31
N HIS A 29 4.20 -13.07 -2.97
CA HIS A 29 4.39 -14.30 -3.75
C HIS A 29 3.78 -14.22 -5.15
N GLN A 30 2.67 -13.49 -5.32
CA GLN A 30 2.04 -13.26 -6.62
C GLN A 30 2.87 -12.31 -7.51
N MET A 31 3.66 -11.41 -6.90
CA MET A 31 4.55 -10.48 -7.61
C MET A 31 5.92 -11.07 -7.97
N LEU A 32 6.24 -12.29 -7.54
CA LEU A 32 7.52 -12.95 -7.86
C LEU A 32 7.73 -13.27 -9.35
N PRO A 33 6.75 -13.80 -10.11
CA PRO A 33 7.01 -14.37 -11.44
C PRO A 33 7.77 -13.45 -12.42
N PRO A 34 7.52 -12.13 -12.48
CA PRO A 34 8.28 -11.21 -13.33
C PRO A 34 9.78 -11.14 -13.04
N VAL A 35 10.21 -11.39 -11.79
CA VAL A 35 11.61 -11.25 -11.35
C VAL A 35 12.32 -12.58 -11.13
N LEU A 36 11.61 -13.71 -10.99
CA LEU A 36 12.17 -15.03 -10.63
C LEU A 36 13.32 -15.51 -11.53
N HIS A 37 13.28 -15.15 -12.80
CA HIS A 37 14.26 -15.58 -13.80
C HIS A 37 15.16 -14.45 -14.27
N ALA A 38 15.02 -13.26 -13.70
CA ALA A 38 15.88 -12.14 -14.01
C ALA A 38 17.31 -12.42 -13.55
N GLN A 39 18.29 -12.03 -14.37
CA GLN A 39 19.70 -12.17 -14.06
C GLN A 39 20.44 -10.92 -14.51
N SER A 40 21.23 -10.33 -13.61
CA SER A 40 22.07 -9.16 -13.91
C SER A 40 21.28 -8.01 -14.54
N GLY A 41 20.08 -7.73 -14.00
CA GLY A 41 19.21 -6.66 -14.48
C GLY A 41 18.52 -6.93 -15.82
N ARG A 42 18.44 -8.19 -16.29
CA ARG A 42 17.82 -8.56 -17.57
C ARG A 42 16.89 -9.76 -17.39
N GLY A 43 15.95 -9.93 -18.32
CA GLY A 43 15.06 -11.09 -18.33
C GLY A 43 13.82 -10.96 -17.45
N TYR A 44 13.46 -9.74 -17.04
CA TYR A 44 12.20 -9.47 -16.37
C TYR A 44 11.03 -9.78 -17.31
N ALA A 45 10.01 -10.48 -16.81
CA ALA A 45 8.78 -10.76 -17.57
C ALA A 45 7.75 -9.64 -17.34
N SER A 46 8.08 -8.44 -17.81
CA SER A 46 7.17 -7.29 -17.88
C SER A 46 7.46 -6.46 -19.12
N ASP A 47 6.43 -5.87 -19.71
CA ASP A 47 6.53 -4.92 -20.81
C ASP A 47 6.46 -3.46 -20.34
N LEU A 48 6.35 -3.22 -19.03
CA LEU A 48 6.19 -1.88 -18.46
C LEU A 48 7.55 -1.26 -18.13
N PRO A 49 7.95 -0.14 -18.77
CA PRO A 49 9.29 0.41 -18.61
C PRO A 49 9.63 0.84 -17.18
N TRP A 50 8.64 1.33 -16.42
CA TRP A 50 8.84 1.77 -15.02
C TRP A 50 9.02 0.61 -14.04
N GLU A 51 8.47 -0.58 -14.34
CA GLU A 51 8.69 -1.81 -13.56
C GLU A 51 10.12 -2.30 -13.73
N ILE A 52 10.57 -2.37 -14.99
CA ILE A 52 11.95 -2.75 -15.32
C ILE A 52 12.94 -1.75 -14.70
N ASP A 53 12.70 -0.44 -14.83
CA ASP A 53 13.54 0.60 -14.22
C ASP A 53 13.61 0.46 -12.70
N TRP A 54 12.49 0.17 -12.04
CA TRP A 54 12.45 -0.08 -10.60
C TRP A 54 13.33 -1.28 -10.22
N TRP A 55 13.14 -2.45 -10.82
CA TRP A 55 13.93 -3.64 -10.48
C TRP A 55 15.42 -3.49 -10.79
N GLN A 56 15.77 -2.71 -11.82
CA GLN A 56 17.15 -2.45 -12.18
C GLN A 56 17.87 -1.43 -11.28
N THR A 57 17.14 -0.50 -10.66
CA THR A 57 17.75 0.71 -10.05
C THR A 57 17.38 0.95 -8.59
N ALA A 58 16.32 0.31 -8.06
CA ALA A 58 15.97 0.41 -6.65
C ALA A 58 16.89 -0.49 -5.82
N THR A 59 17.47 0.08 -4.76
CA THR A 59 18.32 -0.61 -3.79
C THR A 59 18.00 -0.08 -2.40
N LEU A 60 18.27 -0.85 -1.35
CA LEU A 60 18.14 -0.37 0.03
C LEU A 60 19.07 0.82 0.33
N GLN A 61 20.16 0.99 -0.44
CA GLN A 61 21.05 2.14 -0.32
C GLN A 61 20.43 3.42 -0.91
N THR A 62 19.79 3.32 -2.09
CA THR A 62 19.18 4.47 -2.77
C THR A 62 17.79 4.80 -2.22
N ASP A 63 17.09 3.79 -1.70
CA ASP A 63 15.69 3.86 -1.25
C ASP A 63 15.57 3.34 0.19
N PRO A 64 16.23 4.01 1.17
CA PRO A 64 16.34 3.50 2.53
C PRO A 64 15.01 3.41 3.28
N TYR A 65 13.95 4.07 2.78
CA TYR A 65 12.60 3.98 3.32
C TYR A 65 11.96 2.58 3.16
N LEU A 66 12.59 1.69 2.39
CA LEU A 66 12.21 0.29 2.24
C LEU A 66 12.71 -0.59 3.39
N ALA A 67 13.76 -0.14 4.08
CA ALA A 67 14.30 -0.84 5.26
C ALA A 67 13.58 -0.38 6.54
N PRO A 68 13.44 -1.25 7.55
CA PRO A 68 12.94 -0.85 8.85
C PRO A 68 13.90 0.15 9.52
N ASP A 69 13.35 1.16 10.19
CA ASP A 69 14.14 2.11 10.99
C ASP A 69 14.74 1.41 12.22
N PRO A 70 16.07 1.31 12.33
CA PRO A 70 16.72 0.61 13.44
C PRO A 70 16.53 1.31 14.80
N ALA A 71 16.13 2.58 14.81
CA ALA A 71 15.83 3.32 16.03
C ALA A 71 14.42 3.02 16.59
N GLN A 72 13.56 2.36 15.81
CA GLN A 72 12.20 2.03 16.23
C GLN A 72 12.09 0.59 16.73
N ALA A 73 11.28 0.39 17.77
CA ALA A 73 10.95 -0.95 18.24
C ALA A 73 10.10 -1.69 17.21
N ALA A 74 10.38 -2.98 17.01
CA ALA A 74 9.57 -3.83 16.15
C ALA A 74 8.11 -3.87 16.65
N VAL A 75 7.16 -3.62 15.75
CA VAL A 75 5.74 -3.74 16.06
C VAL A 75 5.39 -5.21 16.27
N ARG A 76 4.83 -5.56 17.43
CA ARG A 76 4.40 -6.93 17.72
C ARG A 76 2.92 -7.09 17.40
N LEU A 77 2.56 -8.25 16.87
CA LEU A 77 1.18 -8.59 16.53
C LEU A 77 0.23 -8.45 17.74
N GLN A 78 0.68 -8.88 18.92
CA GLN A 78 -0.06 -8.77 20.17
C GLN A 78 -0.39 -7.33 20.61
N ASP A 79 0.36 -6.34 20.11
CA ASP A 79 0.13 -4.92 20.42
C ASP A 79 -0.89 -4.30 19.45
N ARG A 80 -1.43 -5.09 18.51
CA ARG A 80 -2.43 -4.68 17.51
C ARG A 80 -3.69 -5.56 17.68
N PRO A 81 -4.71 -5.11 18.42
CA PRO A 81 -5.93 -5.88 18.56
C PRO A 81 -6.73 -5.91 17.25
N SER A 82 -7.47 -7.00 17.02
CA SER A 82 -8.46 -7.05 15.94
C SER A 82 -9.58 -6.05 16.24
N LEU A 83 -10.05 -5.38 15.19
CA LEU A 83 -11.20 -4.49 15.20
C LEU A 83 -12.47 -5.14 14.62
N GLU A 84 -12.43 -6.44 14.32
CA GLU A 84 -13.58 -7.18 13.83
C GLU A 84 -14.71 -7.20 14.87
N ALA A 85 -15.92 -6.95 14.41
CA ALA A 85 -17.16 -6.98 15.17
C ALA A 85 -17.85 -8.36 15.13
N GLY A 86 -17.31 -9.32 14.37
CA GLY A 86 -17.78 -10.71 14.30
C GLY A 86 -18.90 -10.98 13.29
N ASP A 87 -19.29 -9.96 12.51
CA ASP A 87 -20.23 -10.05 11.40
C ASP A 87 -19.76 -9.13 10.27
N LEU A 88 -19.84 -9.60 9.01
CA LEU A 88 -19.30 -8.85 7.87
C LEU A 88 -19.96 -7.49 7.68
N ARG A 89 -21.28 -7.38 7.91
CA ARG A 89 -21.96 -6.09 7.82
C ARG A 89 -21.50 -5.18 8.95
N ALA A 90 -21.36 -5.70 10.17
CA ALA A 90 -20.82 -4.93 11.28
C ALA A 90 -19.39 -4.45 11.02
N ASP A 91 -18.52 -5.28 10.44
CA ASP A 91 -17.15 -4.92 10.05
C ASP A 91 -17.10 -3.80 9.01
N VAL A 92 -17.99 -3.84 8.01
CA VAL A 92 -18.13 -2.73 7.04
C VAL A 92 -18.54 -1.44 7.76
N LEU A 93 -19.48 -1.52 8.71
CA LEU A 93 -19.91 -0.36 9.49
C LEU A 93 -18.81 0.18 10.41
N VAL A 94 -17.92 -0.68 10.95
CA VAL A 94 -16.70 -0.26 11.66
C VAL A 94 -15.83 0.58 10.73
N CYS A 95 -15.56 0.13 9.51
CA CYS A 95 -14.78 0.89 8.53
C CYS A 95 -15.42 2.24 8.17
N VAL A 96 -16.74 2.27 7.95
CA VAL A 96 -17.48 3.51 7.65
C VAL A 96 -17.39 4.49 8.81
N GLU A 97 -17.56 4.02 10.04
CA GLU A 97 -17.47 4.87 11.23
C GLU A 97 -16.05 5.39 11.45
N LEU A 98 -15.02 4.57 11.23
CA LEU A 98 -13.62 5.00 11.28
C LEU A 98 -13.33 6.10 10.26
N ALA A 99 -13.80 5.95 9.02
CA ALA A 99 -13.68 6.98 7.99
C ALA A 99 -14.41 8.27 8.39
N ARG A 100 -15.65 8.16 8.87
CA ARG A 100 -16.48 9.30 9.31
C ARG A 100 -15.80 10.09 10.42
N ARG A 101 -15.19 9.42 11.40
CA ARG A 101 -14.42 10.07 12.49
C ARG A 101 -13.20 10.84 11.99
N GLN A 102 -12.69 10.50 10.81
CA GLN A 102 -11.61 11.22 10.13
C GLN A 102 -12.13 12.33 9.19
N GLY A 103 -13.44 12.60 9.19
CA GLY A 103 -14.07 13.56 8.29
C GLY A 103 -14.16 13.06 6.84
N LEU A 104 -14.17 11.74 6.64
CA LEU A 104 -14.23 11.13 5.32
C LEU A 104 -15.60 10.47 5.09
N GLU A 105 -16.18 10.72 3.93
CA GLU A 105 -17.41 10.07 3.47
C GLU A 105 -17.08 8.79 2.71
N VAL A 106 -17.87 7.74 2.93
CA VAL A 106 -17.76 6.46 2.21
C VAL A 106 -18.95 6.33 1.27
N LEU A 107 -18.65 6.26 -0.03
CA LEU A 107 -19.62 6.05 -1.09
C LEU A 107 -19.44 4.62 -1.64
N ALA A 108 -20.54 3.98 -2.01
CA ALA A 108 -20.54 2.68 -2.66
C ALA A 108 -21.37 2.72 -3.92
N LEU A 109 -20.79 2.29 -5.03
CA LEU A 109 -21.48 2.11 -6.31
C LEU A 109 -21.65 0.62 -6.57
N ASP A 110 -22.91 0.18 -6.64
CA ASP A 110 -23.24 -1.17 -7.10
C ASP A 110 -22.99 -1.28 -8.61
N GLN A 111 -22.15 -2.24 -8.99
CA GLN A 111 -21.79 -2.56 -10.36
C GLN A 111 -22.21 -3.99 -10.73
N THR A 112 -23.11 -4.58 -9.95
CA THR A 112 -23.63 -5.92 -10.19
C THR A 112 -24.33 -5.98 -11.54
N ARG A 113 -23.85 -6.89 -12.38
CA ARG A 113 -24.42 -7.16 -13.70
C ARG A 113 -25.54 -8.21 -13.58
N PRO A 114 -26.79 -7.88 -13.97
CA PRO A 114 -27.91 -8.81 -13.82
C PRO A 114 -27.73 -10.15 -14.55
N ASP A 115 -26.99 -10.15 -15.66
CA ASP A 115 -26.69 -11.33 -16.46
C ASP A 115 -25.61 -12.25 -15.85
N ILE A 116 -24.82 -11.74 -14.90
CA ILE A 116 -23.74 -12.49 -14.24
C ILE A 116 -24.15 -12.89 -12.80
N GLY A 117 -24.85 -12.01 -12.09
CA GLY A 117 -25.34 -12.24 -10.73
C GLY A 117 -24.29 -12.19 -9.61
N LEU A 118 -23.00 -12.09 -9.93
CA LEU A 118 -21.93 -11.89 -8.94
C LEU A 118 -21.93 -10.44 -8.43
N PRO A 119 -22.06 -10.20 -7.11
CA PRO A 119 -22.01 -8.84 -6.56
C PRO A 119 -20.66 -8.16 -6.80
N VAL A 120 -20.67 -6.95 -7.37
CA VAL A 120 -19.48 -6.12 -7.58
C VAL A 120 -19.77 -4.73 -7.08
N VAL A 121 -18.90 -4.18 -6.24
CA VAL A 121 -19.06 -2.83 -5.68
C VAL A 121 -17.77 -2.04 -5.84
N ARG A 122 -17.89 -0.77 -6.25
CA ARG A 122 -16.80 0.20 -6.17
C ARG A 122 -17.00 1.10 -4.96
N VAL A 123 -16.11 0.96 -3.99
CA VAL A 123 -16.06 1.85 -2.81
C VAL A 123 -15.18 3.07 -3.14
N ILE A 124 -15.69 4.26 -2.83
CA ILE A 124 -15.02 5.53 -3.08
C ILE A 124 -15.02 6.32 -1.77
N VAL A 125 -13.83 6.75 -1.34
CA VAL A 125 -13.67 7.59 -0.14
C VAL A 125 -12.89 8.84 -0.54
N PRO A 126 -13.58 9.93 -0.92
CA PRO A 126 -12.92 11.18 -1.32
C PRO A 126 -11.95 11.66 -0.24
N GLY A 127 -10.72 11.95 -0.64
CA GLY A 127 -9.65 12.38 0.27
C GLY A 127 -8.64 11.28 0.63
N LEU A 128 -9.01 9.99 0.59
CA LEU A 128 -8.02 8.90 0.67
C LEU A 128 -7.06 8.96 -0.52
N ARG A 129 -5.83 8.47 -0.30
CA ARG A 129 -4.74 8.61 -1.25
C ARG A 129 -4.49 7.28 -1.96
N HIS A 130 -4.41 7.34 -3.28
CA HIS A 130 -3.78 6.26 -4.04
C HIS A 130 -2.28 6.30 -3.81
N PHE A 131 -1.60 5.15 -3.89
CA PHE A 131 -0.14 5.08 -3.81
C PHE A 131 0.57 5.61 -5.08
N TRP A 132 -0.20 5.85 -6.15
CA TRP A 132 0.33 6.49 -7.36
C TRP A 132 0.52 7.98 -7.13
N ARG A 133 1.45 8.57 -7.87
CA ARG A 133 1.86 9.97 -7.76
C ARG A 133 0.72 10.93 -8.10
N ARG A 134 -0.10 11.25 -7.10
CA ARG A 134 -1.17 12.25 -7.11
C ARG A 134 -0.91 13.21 -5.96
N HIS A 135 -0.34 14.37 -6.26
CA HIS A 135 0.23 15.29 -5.26
C HIS A 135 -0.72 16.38 -4.78
N ALA A 136 -2.02 16.29 -5.08
CA ALA A 136 -2.99 17.27 -4.62
C ALA A 136 -2.91 17.50 -3.10
N PRO A 137 -3.14 18.72 -2.58
CA PRO A 137 -3.13 18.99 -1.14
C PRO A 137 -4.03 18.05 -0.31
N GLY A 138 -3.79 18.00 1.00
CA GLY A 138 -4.58 17.23 1.97
C GLY A 138 -3.79 16.08 2.62
N ARG A 139 -4.43 14.92 2.77
CA ARG A 139 -3.93 13.81 3.60
C ARG A 139 -2.48 13.38 3.32
N LEU A 140 -1.99 13.49 2.08
CA LEU A 140 -0.60 13.18 1.73
C LEU A 140 0.42 14.00 2.54
N TYR A 141 0.10 15.26 2.82
CA TYR A 141 0.96 16.20 3.53
C TYR A 141 0.59 16.31 5.02
N ASP A 142 -0.71 16.25 5.33
CA ASP A 142 -1.22 16.56 6.68
C ASP A 142 -1.11 15.38 7.65
N VAL A 143 -1.26 14.15 7.16
CA VAL A 143 -1.30 12.95 8.03
C VAL A 143 0.06 12.67 8.67
N PRO A 144 1.21 12.70 7.95
CA PRO A 144 2.51 12.49 8.57
C PRO A 144 2.80 13.46 9.72
N VAL A 145 2.38 14.72 9.61
CA VAL A 145 2.55 15.73 10.66
C VAL A 145 1.62 15.45 11.85
N ARG A 146 0.35 15.15 11.58
CA ARG A 146 -0.64 14.85 12.62
C ARG A 146 -0.28 13.61 13.45
N LEU A 147 0.35 12.62 12.83
CA LEU A 147 0.84 11.42 13.50
C LEU A 147 2.21 11.61 14.18
N GLY A 148 2.83 12.79 14.05
CA GLY A 148 4.13 13.08 14.63
C GLY A 148 5.31 12.43 13.90
N TRP A 149 5.11 11.89 12.70
CA TRP A 149 6.19 11.31 11.89
C TRP A 149 7.11 12.40 11.32
N LEU A 150 6.54 13.56 11.00
CA LEU A 150 7.29 14.72 10.50
C LEU A 150 6.94 15.96 11.32
N PRO A 151 7.90 16.87 11.58
CA PRO A 151 7.63 18.11 12.30
C PRO A 151 6.87 19.15 11.45
N ARG A 152 6.89 19.01 10.13
CA ARG A 152 6.22 19.90 9.15
C ARG A 152 5.90 19.16 7.86
N PRO A 153 4.95 19.64 7.04
CA PRO A 153 4.64 19.03 5.75
C PRO A 153 5.86 19.01 4.81
N THR A 154 6.07 17.91 4.10
CA THR A 154 7.06 17.80 3.01
C THR A 154 6.64 18.70 1.86
N ALA A 155 7.57 19.45 1.26
CA ALA A 155 7.27 20.22 0.07
C ALA A 155 6.98 19.28 -1.11
N GLU A 156 6.12 19.68 -2.05
CA GLU A 156 5.79 18.85 -3.22
C GLU A 156 7.03 18.47 -4.04
N SER A 157 8.02 19.38 -4.13
CA SER A 157 9.32 19.14 -4.78
C SER A 157 10.17 18.05 -4.13
N ASP A 158 9.91 17.77 -2.85
CA ASP A 158 10.70 16.86 -2.02
C ASP A 158 9.98 15.50 -1.85
N LEU A 159 8.81 15.31 -2.46
CA LEU A 159 8.13 14.02 -2.50
C LEU A 159 8.93 13.02 -3.34
N ASN A 160 8.77 11.73 -3.02
CA ASN A 160 9.46 10.66 -3.72
C ASN A 160 9.28 10.79 -5.26
N PRO A 161 10.38 10.96 -6.02
CA PRO A 161 10.31 11.14 -7.46
C PRO A 161 10.00 9.82 -8.20
N ARG A 162 10.19 8.67 -7.56
CA ARG A 162 10.04 7.35 -8.20
C ARG A 162 8.58 7.02 -8.46
N LEU A 163 8.35 6.38 -9.61
CA LEU A 163 7.13 5.61 -9.83
C LEU A 163 7.33 4.25 -9.15
N ILE A 164 6.69 4.08 -8.00
CA ILE A 164 6.77 2.83 -7.25
C ILE A 164 5.95 1.78 -8.02
N SER A 165 6.60 0.67 -8.38
CA SER A 165 5.89 -0.54 -8.77
C SER A 165 5.63 -1.41 -7.55
N VAL A 166 4.43 -1.98 -7.50
CA VAL A 166 4.09 -3.13 -6.66
C VAL A 166 4.28 -4.37 -7.48
#